data_AF-A0A951JUF3-F1
#
_entry.id   AF-A0A951JUF3-F1
#
_cell.length_a   1.000
_cell.length_b   1.000
_cell.length_c   1.000
_cell.angle_alpha   90.00
_cell.angle_beta   90.00
_cell.angle_gamma   90.00
#
_symmetry.space_group_name_H-M   'P 1'
#
loop_
_entity.id
_entity.type
_entity.pdbx_description
1 polymer ?
#
loop_
_entity_poly.entity_id
_entity_poly.type
_entity_poly.pdbx_seq_one_letter_code
_entity_poly.pdbx_strand_id
1 'polypeptide(L)'
;MEPVSRVTASVAFPRSIVPAEPPDEPGGLPKRLTTETRVPPRHTVRLHGLPVTLGPATGDGPEIEGHDVAQVVVRLHETALGDAIDRAQPILEGVVDSLSFQAQAALPVVGLDVLDVTPTLEVGQERDSHFVANPAALVTPKFLTGSMNFRWQEYPVPVPTLGPTREADDRLLLALWWYVKALAVPWVADRYLFLWIALEVLWERDGEKITAPYRVQGCDHEIEVCPECGNDVSSLVRGASLRAYLGDAAGVDEQDAREMWRLRQVVHGRNYFTRQRAAQIDAQVTRLRAAVLRLLKDAMGIPADVAPALLEVDGPVIGPSMWGMGRREITEADLALEAEQLEG
;
A
#
# COMPACT_ATOMS: atom_id res chain seq x y z
N MET A 1 -19.55 -4.37 -33.33
CA MET A 1 -18.78 -5.11 -32.31
C MET A 1 -18.52 -4.13 -31.19
N GLU A 2 -18.71 -4.52 -29.93
CA GLU A 2 -18.45 -3.61 -28.81
C GLU A 2 -16.94 -3.39 -28.67
N PRO A 3 -16.48 -2.14 -28.52
CA PRO A 3 -15.07 -1.86 -28.37
C PRO A 3 -14.55 -2.39 -27.03
N VAL A 4 -13.31 -2.87 -27.06
CA VAL A 4 -12.63 -3.46 -25.91
C VAL A 4 -11.26 -2.84 -25.78
N SER A 5 -10.95 -2.36 -24.58
CA SER A 5 -9.66 -1.80 -24.22
C SER A 5 -9.00 -2.71 -23.17
N ARG A 6 -7.69 -2.89 -23.29
CA ARG A 6 -6.87 -3.55 -22.26
C ARG A 6 -5.95 -2.53 -21.64
N VAL A 7 -5.96 -2.46 -20.31
CA VAL A 7 -5.03 -1.65 -19.52
C VAL A 7 -4.04 -2.59 -18.83
N THR A 8 -2.75 -2.38 -19.07
CA THR A 8 -1.65 -3.17 -18.52
C THR A 8 -0.75 -2.27 -17.69
N ALA A 9 -0.69 -2.51 -16.37
CA ALA A 9 0.23 -1.85 -15.47
C ALA A 9 1.43 -2.75 -15.17
N SER A 10 2.64 -2.28 -15.47
CA SER A 10 3.90 -2.94 -15.12
C SER A 10 4.30 -2.52 -13.70
N VAL A 11 4.41 -3.48 -12.78
CA VAL A 11 4.69 -3.26 -11.36
C VAL A 11 6.04 -3.88 -11.02
N ALA A 12 6.97 -3.11 -10.45
CA ALA A 12 8.27 -3.63 -10.07
C ALA A 12 8.22 -4.28 -8.68
N PHE A 13 8.57 -5.56 -8.60
CA PHE A 13 8.69 -6.32 -7.37
C PHE A 13 10.16 -6.41 -6.98
N PRO A 14 10.56 -6.00 -5.76
CA PRO A 14 11.93 -6.21 -5.31
C PRO A 14 12.20 -7.72 -5.21
N ARG A 15 13.39 -8.15 -5.63
CA ARG A 15 13.79 -9.55 -5.44
C ARG A 15 13.93 -9.86 -3.95
N SER A 16 13.49 -11.06 -3.54
CA SER A 16 13.82 -11.58 -2.21
C SER A 16 15.28 -11.99 -2.20
N ILE A 17 15.98 -11.74 -1.09
CA ILE A 17 17.27 -12.38 -0.83
C ILE A 17 17.00 -13.58 0.08
N VAL A 18 17.41 -14.77 -0.34
CA VAL A 18 17.19 -16.01 0.40
C VAL A 18 18.51 -16.74 0.65
N PRO A 19 18.62 -17.49 1.76
CA PRO A 19 19.75 -18.38 2.00
C PRO A 19 19.85 -19.42 0.88
N ALA A 20 20.91 -19.36 0.08
CA ALA A 20 21.25 -20.42 -0.88
C ALA A 20 21.97 -21.58 -0.19
N GLU A 21 22.72 -21.29 0.87
CA GLU A 21 23.44 -22.27 1.66
C GLU A 21 23.25 -21.97 3.16
N PRO A 22 22.72 -22.92 3.95
CA PRO A 22 22.49 -22.71 5.37
C PRO A 22 23.82 -22.59 6.15
N PRO A 23 23.78 -22.02 7.36
CA PRO A 23 24.96 -21.98 8.23
C PRO A 23 25.43 -23.39 8.63
N ASP A 24 26.72 -23.52 8.94
CA ASP A 24 27.28 -24.77 9.52
C ASP A 24 26.75 -25.05 10.93
N GLU A 25 26.42 -23.99 11.67
CA GLU A 25 25.96 -24.07 13.05
C GLU A 25 24.53 -23.51 13.20
N PRO A 26 23.68 -24.11 14.04
CA PRO A 26 22.36 -23.58 14.33
C PRO A 26 22.41 -22.13 14.84
N GLY A 27 21.73 -21.21 14.15
CA GLY A 27 21.71 -19.78 14.50
C GLY A 27 22.82 -18.94 13.85
N GLY A 28 23.69 -19.54 13.03
CA GLY A 28 24.68 -18.81 12.24
C GLY A 28 24.08 -18.08 11.02
N LEU A 29 24.87 -17.19 10.41
CA LEU A 29 24.51 -16.54 9.15
C LEU A 29 24.64 -17.51 7.96
N PRO A 30 23.78 -17.40 6.93
CA PRO A 30 23.91 -18.18 5.70
C PRO A 30 25.30 -18.04 5.07
N LYS A 31 25.87 -19.13 4.56
CA LYS A 31 27.17 -19.09 3.86
C LYS A 31 27.08 -18.36 2.53
N ARG A 32 25.93 -18.48 1.87
CA ARG A 32 25.65 -17.85 0.58
C ARG A 32 24.20 -17.41 0.53
N LEU A 33 24.00 -16.23 -0.04
CA LEU A 33 22.71 -15.67 -0.36
C LEU A 33 22.49 -15.76 -1.88
N THR A 34 21.25 -15.94 -2.30
CA THR A 34 20.81 -15.80 -3.69
C THR A 34 19.56 -14.92 -3.74
N THR A 35 19.17 -14.52 -4.94
CA THR A 35 17.91 -13.80 -5.14
C THR A 35 16.84 -14.72 -5.70
N GLU A 36 15.60 -14.54 -5.23
CA GLU A 36 14.40 -15.20 -5.75
C GLU A 36 13.35 -14.17 -6.17
N THR A 37 12.55 -14.55 -7.15
CA THR A 37 11.45 -13.69 -7.61
C THR A 37 10.33 -13.66 -6.59
N ARG A 38 9.73 -12.48 -6.45
CA ARG A 38 8.50 -12.27 -5.66
C ARG A 38 7.29 -12.03 -6.53
N VAL A 39 7.44 -12.14 -7.85
CA VAL A 39 6.34 -12.01 -8.78
C VAL A 39 5.50 -13.29 -8.71
N PRO A 40 4.19 -13.18 -8.40
CA PRO A 40 3.35 -14.37 -8.38
C PRO A 40 3.23 -15.04 -9.75
N PRO A 41 2.96 -16.35 -9.76
CA PRO A 41 2.55 -17.02 -10.98
C PRO A 41 1.28 -16.36 -11.53
N ARG A 42 1.10 -16.46 -12.84
CA ARG A 42 -0.03 -15.84 -13.51
C ARG A 42 -1.35 -16.39 -12.99
N HIS A 43 -2.28 -15.51 -12.60
CA HIS A 43 -3.61 -15.86 -12.15
C HIS A 43 -4.60 -14.70 -12.38
N THR A 44 -5.87 -15.05 -12.56
CA THR A 44 -6.97 -14.11 -12.81
C THR A 44 -7.97 -14.15 -11.66
N VAL A 45 -8.42 -12.98 -11.21
CA VAL A 45 -9.47 -12.82 -10.21
C VAL A 45 -10.51 -11.83 -10.70
N ARG A 46 -11.73 -11.85 -10.13
CA ARG A 46 -12.75 -10.85 -10.42
C ARG A 46 -12.78 -9.78 -9.34
N LEU A 47 -12.50 -8.54 -9.71
CA LEU A 47 -12.59 -7.37 -8.83
C LEU A 47 -13.65 -6.43 -9.39
N HIS A 48 -14.67 -6.11 -8.57
CA HIS A 48 -15.83 -5.30 -8.99
C HIS A 48 -16.51 -5.82 -10.27
N GLY A 49 -16.55 -7.15 -10.45
CA GLY A 49 -17.13 -7.80 -11.63
C GLY A 49 -16.26 -7.78 -12.89
N LEU A 50 -15.06 -7.21 -12.82
CA LEU A 50 -14.10 -7.16 -13.93
C LEU A 50 -12.98 -8.21 -13.75
N PRO A 51 -12.56 -8.90 -14.81
CA PRO A 51 -11.40 -9.78 -14.76
C PRO A 51 -10.13 -8.94 -14.60
N VAL A 52 -9.31 -9.30 -13.62
CA VAL A 52 -8.01 -8.71 -13.33
C VAL A 52 -6.99 -9.84 -13.25
N THR A 53 -5.98 -9.79 -14.11
CA THR A 53 -4.91 -10.79 -14.15
C THR A 53 -3.62 -10.20 -13.61
N LEU A 54 -2.94 -10.94 -12.73
CA LEU A 54 -1.60 -10.62 -12.25
C LEU A 54 -0.67 -11.76 -12.60
N GLY A 55 0.52 -11.45 -13.11
CA GLY A 55 1.56 -12.45 -13.32
C GLY A 55 2.88 -11.84 -13.79
N PRO A 56 3.85 -12.68 -14.16
CA PRO A 56 5.10 -12.21 -14.77
C PRO A 56 4.81 -11.40 -16.03
N ALA A 57 5.60 -10.34 -16.23
CA ALA A 57 5.51 -9.55 -17.45
C ALA A 57 5.79 -10.43 -18.67
N THR A 58 4.94 -10.30 -19.69
CA THR A 58 5.14 -10.91 -21.00
C THR A 58 5.79 -9.90 -21.95
N GLY A 59 6.84 -10.34 -22.66
CA GLY A 59 7.60 -9.53 -23.61
C GLY A 59 8.76 -8.75 -23.00
N ASP A 60 9.32 -7.81 -23.76
CA ASP A 60 10.42 -6.95 -23.34
C ASP A 60 9.89 -5.85 -22.40
N GLY A 61 9.88 -6.17 -21.10
CA GLY A 61 9.60 -5.20 -20.05
C GLY A 61 10.81 -4.31 -19.72
N PRO A 62 10.61 -3.22 -18.96
CA PRO A 62 11.74 -2.43 -18.45
C PRO A 62 12.61 -3.31 -17.54
N GLU A 63 13.91 -3.37 -17.83
CA GLU A 63 14.88 -3.98 -16.92
C GLU A 63 15.16 -3.01 -15.77
N ILE A 64 14.90 -3.47 -14.54
CA ILE A 64 15.11 -2.69 -13.33
C ILE A 64 16.03 -3.48 -12.42
N GLU A 65 17.19 -2.91 -12.13
CA GLU A 65 18.18 -3.57 -11.29
C GLU A 65 17.58 -3.94 -9.91
N GLY A 66 17.79 -5.19 -9.50
CA GLY A 66 17.27 -5.72 -8.23
C GLY A 66 15.77 -6.01 -8.20
N HIS A 67 15.04 -5.82 -9.30
CA HIS A 67 13.59 -6.02 -9.37
C HIS A 67 13.20 -6.98 -10.49
N ASP A 68 12.11 -7.70 -10.28
CA ASP A 68 11.39 -8.42 -11.33
C ASP A 68 10.08 -7.67 -11.63
N VAL A 69 9.61 -7.72 -12.88
CA VAL A 69 8.41 -6.97 -13.29
C VAL A 69 7.22 -7.92 -13.41
N ALA A 70 6.13 -7.56 -12.73
CA ALA A 70 4.82 -8.18 -12.92
C ALA A 70 3.93 -7.28 -13.79
N GLN A 71 2.93 -7.87 -14.45
CA GLN A 71 1.88 -7.15 -15.13
C GLN A 71 0.54 -7.36 -14.42
N VAL A 72 -0.15 -6.26 -14.13
CA VAL A 72 -1.58 -6.25 -13.76
C VAL A 72 -2.36 -5.84 -15.00
N VAL A 73 -3.24 -6.73 -15.47
CA VAL A 73 -4.00 -6.55 -16.70
C VAL A 73 -5.49 -6.45 -16.36
N VAL A 74 -6.14 -5.39 -16.84
CA VAL A 74 -7.57 -5.14 -16.68
C VAL A 74 -8.19 -5.00 -18.07
N ARG A 75 -9.27 -5.74 -18.31
CA ARG A 75 -10.02 -5.69 -19.58
C ARG A 75 -11.33 -4.94 -19.40
N LEU A 76 -11.59 -3.98 -20.26
CA LEU A 76 -12.73 -3.05 -20.17
C LEU A 76 -13.47 -2.92 -21.50
N HIS A 77 -14.78 -2.77 -21.43
CA HIS A 77 -15.63 -2.48 -22.59
C HIS A 77 -15.83 -0.97 -22.71
N GLU A 78 -14.84 -0.27 -23.26
CA GLU A 78 -14.86 1.19 -23.41
C GLU A 78 -14.54 1.61 -24.85
N THR A 79 -15.22 2.66 -25.32
CA THR A 79 -15.07 3.21 -26.67
C THR A 79 -13.82 4.07 -26.85
N ALA A 80 -13.37 4.74 -25.79
CA ALA A 80 -12.20 5.61 -25.82
C ALA A 80 -11.15 5.11 -24.83
N LEU A 81 -9.89 5.08 -25.25
CA LEU A 81 -8.78 4.62 -24.41
C LEU A 81 -8.58 5.51 -23.16
N GLY A 82 -9.00 6.78 -23.22
CA GLY A 82 -9.00 7.68 -22.04
C GLY A 82 -9.99 7.21 -20.96
N ASP A 83 -11.22 6.87 -21.35
CA ASP A 83 -12.24 6.37 -20.43
C ASP A 83 -11.82 5.03 -19.80
N ALA A 84 -11.11 4.20 -20.57
CA ALA A 84 -10.52 2.96 -20.08
C ALA A 84 -9.46 3.22 -18.98
N ILE A 85 -8.63 4.26 -19.10
CA ILE A 85 -7.67 4.65 -18.06
C ILE A 85 -8.41 5.09 -16.80
N ASP A 86 -9.36 6.01 -16.92
CA ASP A 86 -10.09 6.57 -15.79
C ASP A 86 -10.85 5.49 -15.01
N ARG A 87 -11.41 4.49 -15.71
CA ARG A 87 -12.10 3.37 -15.09
C ARG A 87 -11.15 2.31 -14.51
N ALA A 88 -10.01 2.07 -15.14
CA ALA A 88 -9.02 1.12 -14.64
C ALA A 88 -8.25 1.67 -13.43
N GLN A 89 -8.03 2.98 -13.34
CA GLN A 89 -7.20 3.60 -12.31
C GLN A 89 -7.59 3.18 -10.88
N PRO A 90 -8.84 3.31 -10.40
CA PRO A 90 -9.18 2.92 -9.03
C PRO A 90 -8.98 1.41 -8.78
N ILE A 91 -9.15 0.57 -9.81
CA ILE A 91 -8.92 -0.88 -9.72
C ILE A 91 -7.44 -1.17 -9.57
N LEU A 92 -6.61 -0.57 -10.43
CA LEU A 92 -5.17 -0.70 -10.40
C LEU A 92 -4.60 -0.17 -9.08
N GLU A 93 -5.09 0.96 -8.58
CA GLU A 93 -4.71 1.51 -7.27
C GLU A 93 -5.02 0.53 -6.14
N GLY A 94 -6.24 -0.03 -6.09
CA GLY A 94 -6.61 -1.02 -5.07
C GLY A 94 -5.78 -2.29 -5.13
N VAL A 95 -5.46 -2.77 -6.35
CA VAL A 95 -4.61 -3.94 -6.57
C VAL A 95 -3.18 -3.66 -6.12
N VAL A 96 -2.58 -2.55 -6.57
CA VAL A 96 -1.20 -2.18 -6.22
C VAL A 96 -1.06 -1.89 -4.73
N ASP A 97 -2.05 -1.27 -4.08
CA ASP A 97 -2.06 -1.05 -2.64
C ASP A 97 -2.13 -2.38 -1.88
N SER A 98 -2.98 -3.31 -2.32
CA SER A 98 -3.06 -4.66 -1.74
C SER A 98 -1.74 -5.42 -1.91
N LEU A 99 -1.14 -5.39 -3.11
CA LEU A 99 0.15 -6.04 -3.37
C LEU A 99 1.28 -5.40 -2.57
N SER A 100 1.31 -4.06 -2.47
CA SER A 100 2.28 -3.32 -1.67
C SER A 100 2.15 -3.65 -0.19
N PHE A 101 0.92 -3.76 0.31
CA PHE A 101 0.64 -4.20 1.66
C PHE A 101 1.12 -5.63 1.89
N GLN A 102 0.77 -6.58 1.02
CA GLN A 102 1.24 -7.96 1.16
C GLN A 102 2.76 -8.05 1.08
N ALA A 103 3.38 -7.27 0.20
CA ALA A 103 4.82 -7.23 0.00
C ALA A 103 5.59 -6.43 1.07
N GLN A 104 4.87 -5.68 1.92
CA GLN A 104 5.35 -4.65 2.85
C GLN A 104 6.40 -3.72 2.24
N ALA A 105 6.28 -3.47 0.95
CA ALA A 105 7.13 -2.57 0.20
C ALA A 105 6.21 -1.74 -0.71
N ALA A 106 6.53 -0.47 -0.90
CA ALA A 106 5.84 0.32 -1.90
C ALA A 106 6.22 -0.21 -3.28
N LEU A 107 5.27 -0.82 -3.98
CA LEU A 107 5.51 -1.37 -5.32
C LEU A 107 5.24 -0.28 -6.36
N PRO A 108 6.28 0.20 -7.08
CA PRO A 108 6.06 1.23 -8.06
C PRO A 108 5.47 0.66 -9.34
N VAL A 109 4.53 1.40 -9.92
CA VAL A 109 4.09 1.18 -11.31
C VAL A 109 5.08 1.88 -12.23
N VAL A 110 5.80 1.10 -13.02
CA VAL A 110 6.92 1.53 -13.86
C VAL A 110 6.55 1.68 -15.34
N GLY A 111 5.33 1.28 -15.70
CA GLY A 111 4.76 1.48 -17.03
C GLY A 111 3.26 1.25 -17.02
N LEU A 112 2.54 1.98 -17.84
CA LEU A 112 1.12 1.76 -18.08
C LEU A 112 0.87 1.81 -19.59
N ASP A 113 0.30 0.75 -20.13
CA ASP A 113 -0.05 0.62 -21.53
C ASP A 113 -1.56 0.39 -21.65
N VAL A 114 -2.21 1.12 -22.54
CA VAL A 114 -3.63 0.97 -22.85
C VAL A 114 -3.76 0.73 -24.34
N LEU A 115 -4.36 -0.39 -24.71
CA LEU A 115 -4.40 -0.87 -26.08
C LEU A 115 -5.84 -1.19 -26.48
N ASP A 116 -6.25 -0.76 -27.68
CA ASP A 116 -7.46 -1.27 -28.33
C ASP A 116 -7.26 -2.74 -28.70
N VAL A 117 -8.03 -3.61 -28.04
CA VAL A 117 -8.05 -5.06 -28.25
C VAL A 117 -9.40 -5.52 -28.80
N THR A 118 -10.15 -4.62 -29.45
CA THR A 118 -11.43 -4.94 -30.07
C THR A 118 -11.26 -6.02 -31.14
N PRO A 119 -11.93 -7.18 -31.01
CA PRO A 119 -11.80 -8.25 -31.99
C PRO A 119 -12.24 -7.80 -33.41
N THR A 120 -11.80 -8.47 -34.47
CA THR A 120 -10.77 -9.52 -34.51
C THR A 120 -9.37 -8.94 -34.36
N LEU A 121 -8.45 -9.67 -33.72
CA LEU A 121 -7.05 -9.27 -33.56
C LEU A 121 -6.15 -10.18 -34.39
N GLU A 122 -5.22 -9.58 -35.12
CA GLU A 122 -4.22 -10.28 -35.93
C GLU A 122 -2.82 -9.71 -35.64
N VAL A 123 -1.81 -10.57 -35.60
CA VAL A 123 -0.41 -10.14 -35.41
C VAL A 123 -0.01 -9.18 -36.54
N GLY A 124 0.64 -8.07 -36.20
CA GLY A 124 1.02 -7.00 -37.13
C GLY A 124 -0.08 -5.97 -37.40
N GLN A 125 -1.31 -6.16 -36.87
CA GLN A 125 -2.36 -5.16 -37.01
C GLN A 125 -2.05 -3.93 -36.15
N GLU A 126 -2.06 -2.73 -36.73
CA GLU A 126 -1.91 -1.49 -35.97
C GLU A 126 -3.20 -1.12 -35.21
N ARG A 127 -3.08 -0.96 -33.89
CA ARG A 127 -4.17 -0.56 -32.99
C ARG A 127 -3.82 0.72 -32.25
N ASP A 128 -4.86 1.45 -31.86
CA ASP A 128 -4.66 2.64 -31.04
C ASP A 128 -4.11 2.23 -29.67
N SER A 129 -3.10 2.98 -29.22
CA SER A 129 -2.41 2.71 -27.98
C SER A 129 -2.07 4.01 -27.26
N HIS A 130 -2.32 4.05 -25.95
CA HIS A 130 -1.81 5.07 -25.05
C HIS A 130 -0.75 4.44 -24.16
N PHE A 131 0.46 4.98 -24.17
CA PHE A 131 1.52 4.54 -23.27
C PHE A 131 1.91 5.66 -22.33
N VAL A 132 2.09 5.32 -21.06
CA VAL A 132 2.55 6.23 -20.02
C VAL A 132 3.85 5.67 -19.49
N ALA A 133 4.95 6.32 -19.85
CA ALA A 133 6.31 5.89 -19.50
C ALA A 133 6.59 5.99 -18.00
N ASN A 134 5.79 6.79 -17.30
CA ASN A 134 5.87 6.93 -15.86
C ASN A 134 4.48 7.21 -15.27
N PRO A 135 3.69 6.15 -15.03
CA PRO A 135 2.33 6.27 -14.54
C PRO A 135 2.24 6.55 -13.04
N ALA A 136 3.37 6.75 -12.34
CA ALA A 136 3.35 7.15 -10.93
C ALA A 136 2.60 8.48 -10.70
N ALA A 137 2.39 9.29 -11.75
CA ALA A 137 1.53 10.48 -11.72
C ALA A 137 0.03 10.16 -11.93
N LEU A 138 -0.30 9.04 -12.57
CA LEU A 138 -1.67 8.60 -12.85
C LEU A 138 -2.22 7.65 -11.78
N VAL A 139 -1.43 6.70 -11.29
CA VAL A 139 -1.82 5.74 -10.22
C VAL A 139 -1.52 6.34 -8.84
N THR A 140 -1.86 7.62 -8.68
CA THR A 140 -1.65 8.49 -7.51
C THR A 140 -0.20 8.99 -7.25
N PRO A 141 0.00 10.31 -7.02
CA PRO A 141 1.31 10.91 -6.66
C PRO A 141 1.71 10.62 -5.19
N LYS A 142 1.70 9.35 -4.77
CA LYS A 142 1.98 8.94 -3.37
C LYS A 142 3.45 9.05 -2.99
N PHE A 143 4.34 9.05 -3.99
CA PHE A 143 5.78 8.87 -3.81
C PHE A 143 6.53 10.17 -4.14
N LEU A 144 7.26 10.72 -3.17
CA LEU A 144 8.18 11.84 -3.38
C LEU A 144 9.51 11.35 -3.94
N THR A 145 10.07 12.09 -4.90
CA THR A 145 11.28 11.75 -5.66
C THR A 145 12.56 12.14 -4.89
N GLY A 146 13.39 11.18 -4.45
CA GLY A 146 14.71 11.44 -3.86
C GLY A 146 15.48 10.22 -3.32
N SER A 147 16.82 10.23 -3.45
CA SER A 147 17.84 9.16 -3.22
C SER A 147 17.58 8.02 -2.20
N MET A 148 17.99 6.79 -2.56
CA MET A 148 17.94 5.53 -1.77
C MET A 148 18.84 5.56 -0.53
N ASN A 149 18.40 4.97 0.59
CA ASN A 149 19.23 4.62 1.75
C ASN A 149 18.68 3.34 2.42
N PHE A 150 19.42 2.22 2.36
CA PHE A 150 18.97 0.91 2.86
C PHE A 150 19.22 0.71 4.37
N ARG A 151 18.24 0.14 5.10
CA ARG A 151 18.43 -0.55 6.39
C ARG A 151 17.88 -1.98 6.29
N TRP A 152 18.57 -2.92 6.93
CA TRP A 152 18.44 -4.36 6.70
C TRP A 152 17.68 -5.07 7.83
N GLN A 153 16.66 -5.87 7.48
CA GLN A 153 16.15 -6.98 8.31
C GLN A 153 15.69 -8.13 7.39
N GLU A 154 16.11 -9.36 7.69
CA GLU A 154 15.89 -10.58 6.89
C GLU A 154 14.70 -11.39 7.40
N TYR A 155 13.74 -11.75 6.54
CA TYR A 155 12.78 -12.82 6.80
C TYR A 155 12.41 -13.54 5.48
N PRO A 156 12.19 -14.87 5.50
CA PRO A 156 11.57 -15.58 4.37
C PRO A 156 10.09 -15.18 4.27
N VAL A 157 9.65 -14.85 3.06
CA VAL A 157 8.36 -14.20 2.82
C VAL A 157 7.55 -14.98 1.78
N PRO A 158 6.25 -15.21 1.98
CA PRO A 158 5.38 -15.77 0.95
C PRO A 158 5.19 -14.82 -0.23
N VAL A 159 5.15 -15.38 -1.44
CA VAL A 159 4.85 -14.64 -2.68
C VAL A 159 3.47 -13.99 -2.57
N PRO A 160 3.32 -12.67 -2.84
CA PRO A 160 2.02 -12.00 -2.79
C PRO A 160 1.00 -12.68 -3.71
N THR A 161 -0.25 -12.80 -3.29
CA THR A 161 -1.33 -13.39 -4.11
C THR A 161 -2.53 -12.45 -4.15
N LEU A 162 -3.26 -12.40 -5.26
CA LEU A 162 -4.54 -11.70 -5.26
C LEU A 162 -5.56 -12.56 -4.49
N GLY A 163 -5.80 -12.20 -3.24
CA GLY A 163 -6.86 -12.80 -2.45
C GLY A 163 -8.23 -12.17 -2.75
N PRO A 164 -9.34 -12.88 -2.51
CA PRO A 164 -10.65 -12.25 -2.41
C PRO A 164 -10.63 -11.31 -1.21
N THR A 165 -10.34 -10.04 -1.44
CA THR A 165 -10.51 -9.03 -0.41
C THR A 165 -12.00 -8.95 -0.09
N ARG A 166 -12.35 -8.87 1.19
CA ARG A 166 -13.66 -8.33 1.57
C ARG A 166 -13.81 -6.97 0.89
N GLU A 167 -15.02 -6.63 0.44
CA GLU A 167 -15.28 -5.29 -0.07
C GLU A 167 -14.77 -4.27 0.95
N ALA A 168 -13.72 -3.55 0.58
CA ALA A 168 -13.10 -2.57 1.44
C ALA A 168 -13.93 -1.28 1.35
N ASP A 169 -14.42 -0.82 2.49
CA ASP A 169 -15.06 0.50 2.57
C ASP A 169 -14.02 1.63 2.38
N ASP A 170 -14.49 2.83 2.06
CA ASP A 170 -13.64 4.00 1.79
C ASP A 170 -12.68 4.32 2.94
N ARG A 171 -13.06 4.03 4.19
CA ARG A 171 -12.22 4.29 5.37
C ARG A 171 -11.10 3.27 5.47
N LEU A 172 -11.37 2.00 5.21
CA LEU A 172 -10.34 0.97 5.14
C LEU A 172 -9.36 1.25 4.01
N LEU A 173 -9.85 1.63 2.83
CA LEU A 173 -8.99 2.02 1.71
C LEU A 173 -8.12 3.25 2.04
N LEU A 174 -8.71 4.27 2.67
CA LEU A 174 -7.97 5.45 3.11
C LEU A 174 -6.89 5.11 4.15
N ALA A 175 -7.17 4.23 5.10
CA ALA A 175 -6.20 3.77 6.09
C ALA A 175 -5.05 2.98 5.42
N LEU A 176 -5.39 2.09 4.49
CA LEU A 176 -4.41 1.34 3.70
C LEU A 176 -3.52 2.29 2.89
N TRP A 177 -4.12 3.31 2.27
CA TRP A 177 -3.37 4.32 1.52
C TRP A 177 -2.36 5.05 2.40
N TRP A 178 -2.76 5.53 3.59
CA TRP A 178 -1.82 6.18 4.51
C TRP A 178 -0.73 5.21 5.00
N TYR A 179 -1.06 3.94 5.20
CA TYR A 179 -0.08 2.91 5.54
C TYR A 179 0.96 2.71 4.43
N VAL A 180 0.51 2.51 3.18
CA VAL A 180 1.40 2.37 2.01
C VAL A 180 2.26 3.63 1.81
N LYS A 181 1.68 4.82 2.03
CA LYS A 181 2.44 6.07 1.99
C LYS A 181 3.54 6.09 3.06
N ALA A 182 3.26 5.59 4.26
CA ALA A 182 4.27 5.47 5.31
C ALA A 182 5.43 4.53 4.94
N LEU A 183 5.15 3.47 4.16
CA LEU A 183 6.20 2.56 3.68
C LEU A 183 7.16 3.24 2.71
N ALA A 184 6.68 4.23 1.95
CA ALA A 184 7.44 4.83 0.86
C ALA A 184 8.31 6.03 1.24
N VAL A 185 8.18 6.54 2.47
CA VAL A 185 8.79 7.83 2.83
C VAL A 185 10.09 7.62 3.60
N PRO A 186 11.21 8.26 3.19
CA PRO A 186 12.52 7.97 3.77
C PRO A 186 12.71 8.58 5.16
N TRP A 187 11.94 9.62 5.51
CA TRP A 187 12.07 10.32 6.79
C TRP A 187 11.23 9.64 7.86
N VAL A 188 11.87 9.15 8.93
CA VAL A 188 11.19 8.47 10.04
C VAL A 188 10.05 9.28 10.67
N ALA A 189 10.20 10.61 10.74
CA ALA A 189 9.16 11.49 11.26
C ALA A 189 7.89 11.46 10.39
N ASP A 190 8.05 11.44 9.06
CA ASP A 190 6.93 11.36 8.14
C ASP A 190 6.30 9.96 8.13
N ARG A 191 7.11 8.89 8.23
CA ARG A 191 6.61 7.53 8.43
C ARG A 191 5.70 7.47 9.66
N TYR A 192 6.16 8.05 10.77
CA TYR A 192 5.37 8.15 11.99
C TYR A 192 4.04 8.87 11.77
N LEU A 193 4.07 10.02 11.08
CA LEU A 193 2.86 10.80 10.78
C LEU A 193 1.86 10.00 9.94
N PHE A 194 2.32 9.37 8.87
CA PHE A 194 1.44 8.63 7.96
C PHE A 194 0.86 7.38 8.62
N LEU A 195 1.65 6.64 9.41
CA LEU A 195 1.13 5.54 10.23
C LEU A 195 0.11 6.02 11.26
N TRP A 196 0.35 7.19 11.88
CA TRP A 196 -0.59 7.74 12.85
C TRP A 196 -1.91 8.17 12.19
N ILE A 197 -1.87 8.74 10.99
CA ILE A 197 -3.09 9.08 10.25
C ILE A 197 -3.84 7.79 9.88
N ALA A 198 -3.15 6.74 9.44
CA ALA A 198 -3.78 5.44 9.19
C ALA A 198 -4.48 4.90 10.46
N LEU A 199 -3.83 5.00 11.63
CA LEU A 199 -4.43 4.64 12.92
C LEU A 199 -5.67 5.47 13.24
N GLU A 200 -5.62 6.80 13.04
CA GLU A 200 -6.77 7.70 13.29
C GLU A 200 -7.96 7.34 12.38
N VAL A 201 -7.71 7.00 11.11
CA VAL A 201 -8.75 6.56 10.17
C VAL A 201 -9.38 5.22 10.61
N LEU A 202 -8.56 4.24 11.02
CA LEU A 202 -9.04 2.95 11.53
C LEU A 202 -9.83 3.12 12.84
N TRP A 203 -9.36 3.97 13.74
CA TRP A 203 -10.08 4.29 14.97
C TRP A 203 -11.39 5.04 14.71
N GLU A 204 -11.46 5.89 13.68
CA GLU A 204 -12.72 6.50 13.24
C GLU A 204 -13.73 5.48 12.70
N ARG A 205 -13.25 4.39 12.12
CA ARG A 205 -14.06 3.30 11.58
C ARG A 205 -14.55 2.34 12.68
N ASP A 206 -13.63 1.86 13.52
CA ASP A 206 -13.87 0.69 14.39
C ASP A 206 -13.76 1.00 15.89
N GLY A 207 -13.19 2.15 16.27
CA GLY A 207 -12.76 2.42 17.63
C GLY A 207 -13.78 3.14 18.51
N GLU A 208 -13.83 2.76 19.78
CA GLU A 208 -14.68 3.40 20.78
C GLU A 208 -14.29 4.88 21.00
N LYS A 209 -15.32 5.72 21.20
CA LYS A 209 -15.19 7.15 21.42
C LYS A 209 -15.36 7.45 22.91
N ILE A 210 -14.22 7.55 23.61
CA ILE A 210 -14.21 7.90 25.04
C ILE A 210 -14.49 9.40 25.18
N THR A 211 -15.63 9.73 25.77
CA THR A 211 -15.98 11.09 26.17
C THR A 211 -15.64 11.31 27.65
N ALA A 212 -15.34 12.55 28.00
CA ALA A 212 -15.19 12.96 29.39
C ALA A 212 -15.78 14.36 29.61
N PRO A 213 -16.14 14.69 30.87
CA PRO A 213 -16.62 16.02 31.23
C PRO A 213 -15.61 17.11 30.87
N TYR A 214 -16.09 18.34 30.67
CA TYR A 214 -15.21 19.47 30.47
C TYR A 214 -14.46 19.77 31.78
N ARG A 215 -13.13 19.80 31.73
CA ARG A 215 -12.30 20.18 32.87
C ARG A 215 -11.84 21.62 32.73
N VAL A 216 -12.13 22.43 33.75
CA VAL A 216 -11.78 23.85 33.77
C VAL A 216 -10.25 24.00 33.85
N GLN A 217 -9.66 24.82 32.98
CA GLN A 217 -8.22 25.09 33.05
C GLN A 217 -7.87 25.86 34.32
N GLY A 218 -7.02 25.30 35.17
CA GLY A 218 -6.52 25.94 36.39
C GLY A 218 -7.19 25.48 37.69
N CYS A 219 -8.18 24.60 37.65
CA CYS A 219 -8.70 23.89 38.82
C CYS A 219 -9.12 22.45 38.49
N ASP A 220 -9.39 21.64 39.51
CA ASP A 220 -9.83 20.25 39.34
C ASP A 220 -11.35 20.10 39.19
N HIS A 221 -12.04 21.17 38.75
CA HIS A 221 -13.48 21.15 38.59
C HIS A 221 -13.88 20.55 37.23
N GLU A 222 -14.81 19.61 37.26
CA GLU A 222 -15.37 18.92 36.11
C GLU A 222 -16.83 19.34 35.90
N ILE A 223 -17.17 19.67 34.66
CA ILE A 223 -18.49 20.14 34.26
C ILE A 223 -19.05 19.12 33.28
N GLU A 224 -20.08 18.39 33.70
CA GLU A 224 -20.80 17.41 32.86
C GLU A 224 -21.89 18.08 32.02
N VAL A 225 -22.53 19.11 32.57
CA VAL A 225 -23.68 19.79 31.98
C VAL A 225 -23.46 21.30 31.97
N CYS A 226 -23.82 21.95 30.86
CA CYS A 226 -23.79 23.40 30.74
C CYS A 226 -24.73 24.04 31.78
N PRO A 227 -24.24 24.90 32.68
CA PRO A 227 -25.06 25.49 33.73
C PRO A 227 -26.14 26.46 33.20
N GLU A 228 -25.97 26.99 31.98
CA GLU A 228 -26.91 27.94 31.37
C GLU A 228 -28.08 27.26 30.64
N CYS A 229 -27.81 26.18 29.92
CA CYS A 229 -28.81 25.54 29.04
C CYS A 229 -29.14 24.09 29.39
N GLY A 230 -28.45 23.47 30.36
CA GLY A 230 -28.71 22.10 30.78
C GLY A 230 -28.25 21.02 29.79
N ASN A 231 -27.53 21.38 28.73
CA ASN A 231 -27.03 20.42 27.73
C ASN A 231 -25.72 19.75 28.19
N ASP A 232 -25.52 18.49 27.83
CA ASP A 232 -24.25 17.76 28.03
C ASP A 232 -23.09 18.50 27.34
N VAL A 233 -21.99 18.70 28.07
CA VAL A 233 -20.76 19.35 27.58
C VAL A 233 -19.58 18.38 27.50
N SER A 234 -19.82 17.09 27.71
CA SER A 234 -18.83 16.05 27.56
C SER A 234 -18.22 16.09 26.17
N SER A 235 -16.90 15.98 26.11
CA SER A 235 -16.15 16.09 24.86
C SER A 235 -15.27 14.88 24.64
N LEU A 236 -15.00 14.60 23.37
CA LEU A 236 -14.18 13.48 22.95
C LEU A 236 -12.73 13.62 23.45
N VAL A 237 -12.29 12.69 24.28
CA VAL A 237 -10.90 12.61 24.74
C VAL A 237 -10.12 11.74 23.75
N ARG A 238 -9.69 12.36 22.64
CA ARG A 238 -8.97 11.66 21.55
C ARG A 238 -7.79 10.83 22.05
N GLY A 239 -7.00 11.38 22.98
CA GLY A 239 -5.83 10.70 23.52
C GLY A 239 -6.14 9.49 24.40
N ALA A 240 -7.30 9.47 25.08
CA ALA A 240 -7.76 8.27 25.78
C ALA A 240 -8.29 7.25 24.79
N SER A 241 -9.13 7.70 23.86
CA SER A 241 -9.77 6.84 22.86
C SER A 241 -8.76 6.09 21.98
N LEU A 242 -7.75 6.80 21.44
CA LEU A 242 -6.73 6.18 20.58
C LEU A 242 -5.80 5.23 21.34
N ARG A 243 -5.50 5.52 22.62
CA ARG A 243 -4.70 4.61 23.45
C ARG A 243 -5.46 3.35 23.80
N ALA A 244 -6.74 3.48 24.18
CA ALA A 244 -7.61 2.32 24.39
C ALA A 244 -7.69 1.47 23.12
N TYR A 245 -7.89 2.10 21.96
CA TYR A 245 -7.91 1.38 20.68
C TYR A 245 -6.60 0.64 20.36
N LEU A 246 -5.44 1.27 20.61
CA LEU A 246 -4.14 0.59 20.48
C LEU A 246 -3.99 -0.60 21.43
N GLY A 247 -4.48 -0.48 22.66
CA GLY A 247 -4.45 -1.56 23.65
C GLY A 247 -5.38 -2.71 23.28
N ASP A 248 -6.66 -2.41 23.09
CA ASP A 248 -7.72 -3.41 22.96
C ASP A 248 -7.68 -4.10 21.60
N ALA A 249 -7.47 -3.36 20.52
CA ALA A 249 -7.54 -3.90 19.16
C ALA A 249 -6.17 -4.37 18.64
N ALA A 250 -5.07 -3.67 18.98
CA ALA A 250 -3.74 -4.03 18.49
C ALA A 250 -2.86 -4.78 19.52
N GLY A 251 -3.26 -4.84 20.79
CA GLY A 251 -2.50 -5.49 21.86
C GLY A 251 -1.24 -4.72 22.26
N VAL A 252 -1.21 -3.41 22.03
CA VAL A 252 -0.08 -2.54 22.42
C VAL A 252 -0.14 -2.27 23.92
N ASP A 253 0.98 -2.37 24.63
CA ASP A 253 0.98 -2.08 26.06
C ASP A 253 0.70 -0.58 26.33
N GLU A 254 0.10 -0.32 27.48
CA GLU A 254 -0.33 1.04 27.86
C GLU A 254 0.83 2.03 28.01
N GLN A 255 2.07 1.57 28.22
CA GLN A 255 3.23 2.45 28.27
C GLN A 255 3.63 2.87 26.86
N ASP A 256 3.74 1.94 25.92
CA ASP A 256 4.03 2.23 24.52
C ASP A 256 2.91 3.04 23.87
N ALA A 257 1.64 2.74 24.12
CA ALA A 257 0.51 3.54 23.64
C ALA A 257 0.58 5.00 24.12
N ARG A 258 1.01 5.23 25.38
CA ARG A 258 1.26 6.57 25.93
C ARG A 258 2.42 7.28 25.26
N GLU A 259 3.53 6.58 25.02
CA GLU A 259 4.69 7.18 24.34
C GLU A 259 4.38 7.52 22.88
N MET A 260 3.66 6.65 22.17
CA MET A 260 3.16 6.96 20.83
C MET A 260 2.27 8.21 20.89
N TRP A 261 1.25 8.27 21.76
CA TRP A 261 0.41 9.48 21.87
C TRP A 261 1.22 10.74 22.18
N ARG A 262 2.22 10.66 23.06
CA ARG A 262 3.10 11.80 23.39
C ARG A 262 3.89 12.28 22.20
N LEU A 263 4.41 11.37 21.38
CA LEU A 263 5.13 11.70 20.15
C LEU A 263 4.20 12.40 19.14
N ARG A 264 2.95 11.94 19.00
CA ARG A 264 1.93 12.64 18.20
C ARG A 264 1.69 14.08 18.65
N GLN A 265 1.72 14.35 19.96
CA GLN A 265 1.56 15.71 20.49
C GLN A 265 2.75 16.63 20.20
N VAL A 266 3.94 16.10 19.88
CA VAL A 266 5.09 16.92 19.45
C VAL A 266 4.80 17.60 18.12
N VAL A 267 4.21 16.87 17.19
CA VAL A 267 3.83 17.37 15.85
C VAL A 267 2.87 18.56 15.96
N HIS A 268 2.00 18.53 16.97
CA HIS A 268 1.03 19.60 17.25
C HIS A 268 1.61 20.76 18.07
N GLY A 269 2.92 20.79 18.33
CA GLY A 269 3.58 21.84 19.10
C GLY A 269 3.25 21.84 20.61
N ARG A 270 2.49 20.85 21.10
CA ARG A 270 2.15 20.72 22.52
C ARG A 270 3.29 20.18 23.37
N ASN A 271 4.24 19.48 22.74
CA ASN A 271 5.39 18.86 23.38
C ASN A 271 6.67 19.29 22.65
N TYR A 272 7.75 19.56 23.38
CA TYR A 272 9.05 19.83 22.78
C TYR A 272 9.68 18.56 22.20
N PHE A 273 10.26 18.66 21.01
CA PHE A 273 11.08 17.58 20.45
C PHE A 273 12.47 17.63 21.07
N THR A 274 12.81 16.62 21.88
CA THR A 274 14.09 16.52 22.58
C THR A 274 15.00 15.50 21.89
N ARG A 275 16.32 15.58 22.11
CA ARG A 275 17.28 14.56 21.61
C ARG A 275 16.94 13.14 22.07
N GLN A 276 16.47 12.99 23.31
CA GLN A 276 16.03 11.70 23.85
C GLN A 276 14.84 11.14 23.07
N ARG A 277 13.87 11.98 22.70
CA ARG A 277 12.72 11.57 21.86
C ARG A 277 13.14 11.25 20.43
N ALA A 278 14.07 12.03 19.86
CA ALA A 278 14.64 11.73 18.56
C ALA A 278 15.33 10.35 18.54
N ALA A 279 15.99 9.95 19.63
CA ALA A 279 16.61 8.62 19.74
C ALA A 279 15.60 7.46 19.84
N GLN A 280 14.33 7.74 20.16
CA GLN A 280 13.29 6.73 20.36
C GLN A 280 12.32 6.62 19.17
N ILE A 281 12.40 7.55 18.20
CA ILE A 281 11.42 7.64 17.12
C ILE A 281 11.38 6.40 16.24
N ASP A 282 12.53 5.80 15.91
CA ASP A 282 12.64 4.57 15.11
C ASP A 282 11.89 3.40 15.77
N ALA A 283 12.08 3.22 17.09
CA ALA A 283 11.41 2.18 17.85
C ALA A 283 9.90 2.40 17.91
N GLN A 284 9.46 3.65 18.08
CA GLN A 284 8.04 4.00 18.10
C GLN A 284 7.38 3.82 16.73
N VAL A 285 8.06 4.17 15.63
CA VAL A 285 7.58 3.90 14.27
C VAL A 285 7.44 2.41 14.01
N THR A 286 8.42 1.61 14.43
CA THR A 286 8.38 0.16 14.25
C THR A 286 7.18 -0.47 14.95
N ARG A 287 6.93 -0.08 16.21
CA ARG A 287 5.78 -0.57 16.99
C ARG A 287 4.46 -0.09 16.43
N LEU A 288 4.36 1.20 16.07
CA LEU A 288 3.16 1.76 15.47
C LEU A 288 2.86 1.09 14.12
N ARG A 289 3.88 0.81 13.30
CA ARG A 289 3.75 0.05 12.05
C ARG A 289 3.16 -1.33 12.32
N ALA A 290 3.71 -2.07 13.29
CA ALA A 290 3.20 -3.39 13.65
C ALA A 290 1.73 -3.34 14.14
N ALA A 291 1.39 -2.34 14.94
CA ALA A 291 0.02 -2.14 15.42
C ALA A 291 -0.95 -1.85 14.27
N VAL A 292 -0.63 -0.88 13.41
CA VAL A 292 -1.48 -0.53 12.25
C VAL A 292 -1.59 -1.70 11.26
N LEU A 293 -0.50 -2.41 11.01
CA LEU A 293 -0.48 -3.61 10.17
C LEU A 293 -1.44 -4.68 10.69
N ARG A 294 -1.42 -4.95 12.00
CA ARG A 294 -2.34 -5.90 12.63
C ARG A 294 -3.80 -5.47 12.44
N LEU A 295 -4.10 -4.22 12.75
CA LEU A 295 -5.46 -3.67 12.59
C LEU A 295 -5.95 -3.76 11.14
N LEU A 296 -5.07 -3.47 10.16
CA LEU A 296 -5.37 -3.59 8.74
C LEU A 296 -5.61 -5.05 8.32
N LYS A 297 -4.79 -5.99 8.80
CA LYS A 297 -5.00 -7.43 8.56
C LYS A 297 -6.35 -7.89 9.09
N ASP A 298 -6.65 -7.55 10.34
CA ASP A 298 -7.91 -7.91 11.00
C ASP A 298 -9.10 -7.32 10.23
N ALA A 299 -9.02 -6.05 9.81
CA ALA A 299 -10.05 -5.37 9.01
C ALA A 299 -10.26 -6.00 7.62
N MET A 300 -9.18 -6.47 6.98
CA MET A 300 -9.23 -7.14 5.67
C MET A 300 -9.56 -8.64 5.77
N GLY A 301 -9.62 -9.21 6.98
CA GLY A 301 -9.82 -10.65 7.19
C GLY A 301 -8.60 -11.49 6.84
N ILE A 302 -7.40 -10.90 6.86
CA ILE A 302 -6.13 -11.60 6.64
C ILE A 302 -5.66 -12.16 7.99
N PRO A 303 -5.37 -13.47 8.11
CA PRO A 303 -4.93 -14.04 9.38
C PRO A 303 -3.65 -13.40 9.92
N ALA A 304 -3.58 -13.20 11.24
CA ALA A 304 -2.47 -12.51 11.89
C ALA A 304 -1.12 -13.26 11.76
N ASP A 305 -1.17 -14.59 11.67
CA ASP A 305 -0.04 -15.51 11.54
C ASP A 305 0.53 -15.59 10.12
N VAL A 306 -0.18 -15.06 9.12
CA VAL A 306 0.40 -14.86 7.78
C VAL A 306 1.51 -13.83 7.93
N ALA A 307 2.76 -14.30 7.96
CA ALA A 307 3.92 -13.45 8.17
C ALA A 307 3.90 -12.30 7.14
N PRO A 308 3.91 -11.04 7.59
CA PRO A 308 4.04 -9.94 6.65
C PRO A 308 5.42 -10.04 6.00
N ALA A 309 5.46 -9.69 4.73
CA ALA A 309 6.68 -9.66 3.95
C ALA A 309 7.67 -8.59 4.41
N LEU A 310 8.29 -8.69 5.59
CA LEU A 310 9.14 -7.60 6.08
C LEU A 310 10.35 -7.39 5.16
N LEU A 311 10.31 -6.32 4.40
CA LEU A 311 11.41 -5.80 3.61
C LEU A 311 11.42 -4.28 3.83
N GLU A 312 12.49 -3.76 4.45
CA GLU A 312 12.81 -2.34 4.33
C GLU A 312 13.40 -2.15 2.93
N VAL A 313 12.53 -1.89 1.95
CA VAL A 313 12.95 -1.30 0.68
C VAL A 313 12.75 0.19 0.79
N ASP A 314 13.84 0.89 1.09
CA ASP A 314 13.94 2.34 1.01
C ASP A 314 14.57 2.73 -0.32
N GLY A 315 13.75 3.21 -1.26
CA GLY A 315 14.28 3.75 -2.50
C GLY A 315 13.28 4.52 -3.38
N PRO A 316 13.70 5.64 -3.99
CA PRO A 316 12.90 6.41 -4.92
C PRO A 316 12.74 5.79 -6.31
N VAL A 317 11.73 6.31 -7.01
CA VAL A 317 11.53 6.19 -8.45
C VAL A 317 11.64 7.59 -9.08
N ILE A 318 12.22 7.69 -10.28
CA ILE A 318 12.56 8.94 -10.98
C ILE A 318 11.38 9.44 -11.83
N GLY A 319 11.06 10.74 -11.77
CA GLY A 319 10.11 11.48 -12.66
C GLY A 319 10.83 12.23 -13.78
N PRO A 320 10.27 12.31 -15.01
CA PRO A 320 8.96 12.93 -15.30
C PRO A 320 7.97 12.05 -16.10
N SER A 321 6.68 12.35 -15.99
CA SER A 321 5.60 11.71 -16.75
C SER A 321 5.68 12.05 -18.24
N MET A 322 6.06 11.07 -19.07
CA MET A 322 5.88 11.14 -20.52
C MET A 322 4.62 10.36 -20.89
N TRP A 323 3.71 11.03 -21.60
CA TRP A 323 2.53 10.43 -22.17
C TRP A 323 2.69 10.38 -23.69
N GLY A 324 2.52 9.20 -24.27
CA GLY A 324 2.50 8.96 -25.70
C GLY A 324 1.14 8.44 -26.12
N MET A 325 0.60 9.02 -27.19
CA MET A 325 -0.55 8.46 -27.91
C MET A 325 -0.07 8.11 -29.31
N GLY A 326 -0.52 6.98 -29.82
CA GLY A 326 -0.11 6.53 -31.15
C GLY A 326 -0.76 5.23 -31.53
N ARG A 327 -0.15 4.55 -32.49
CA ARG A 327 -0.56 3.22 -32.92
C ARG A 327 0.58 2.25 -32.66
N ARG A 328 0.23 1.02 -32.26
CA ARG A 328 1.17 -0.09 -32.04
C ARG A 328 0.68 -1.32 -32.77
N GLU A 329 1.59 -2.11 -33.30
CA GLU A 329 1.29 -3.43 -33.84
C GLU A 329 0.89 -4.41 -32.71
N ILE A 330 -0.13 -5.22 -32.99
CA ILE A 330 -0.48 -6.39 -32.17
C ILE A 330 0.62 -7.43 -32.30
N THR A 331 1.10 -7.93 -31.16
CA THR A 331 2.12 -8.97 -31.08
C THR A 331 1.52 -10.32 -30.72
N GLU A 332 2.31 -11.40 -30.82
CA GLU A 332 1.90 -12.72 -30.32
C GLU A 332 1.61 -12.73 -28.82
N ALA A 333 2.37 -11.95 -28.04
CA ALA A 333 2.15 -11.79 -26.60
C ALA A 333 0.78 -11.15 -26.30
N ASP A 334 0.33 -10.22 -27.15
CA ASP A 334 -0.97 -9.57 -27.00
C ASP A 334 -2.13 -10.55 -27.21
N LEU A 335 -2.01 -11.44 -28.19
CA LEU A 335 -3.01 -12.48 -28.44
C LEU A 335 -3.05 -13.53 -27.32
N ALA A 336 -1.89 -13.93 -26.79
CA ALA A 336 -1.83 -14.87 -25.67
C ALA A 336 -2.53 -14.29 -24.43
N LEU A 337 -2.27 -13.02 -24.10
CA LEU A 337 -2.94 -12.30 -23.02
C LEU A 337 -4.46 -12.22 -23.22
N GLU A 338 -4.94 -11.95 -24.44
CA GLU A 338 -6.38 -11.88 -24.71
C GLU A 338 -7.07 -13.25 -24.61
N ALA A 339 -6.42 -14.34 -25.04
CA ALA A 339 -6.96 -15.68 -24.91
C ALA A 339 -7.18 -16.04 -23.43
N GLU A 340 -6.20 -15.73 -22.58
CA GLU A 340 -6.27 -15.99 -21.13
C GLU A 340 -7.36 -15.17 -20.43
N GLN A 341 -7.58 -13.91 -20.85
CA GLN A 341 -8.64 -13.05 -20.31
C GLN A 341 -10.06 -13.54 -20.64
N LEU A 342 -10.21 -14.33 -21.70
CA LEU A 342 -11.51 -14.90 -22.12
C LEU A 342 -11.83 -16.21 -21.41
N GLU A 343 -10.83 -16.90 -20.86
CA GLU A 343 -10.98 -18.20 -20.19
C GLU A 343 -11.26 -18.10 -18.67
N GLY A 344 -10.96 -16.96 -18.03
CA GLY A 344 -11.11 -16.71 -16.58
C GLY A 344 -12.41 -16.03 -16.12
#